data_AF-V9LH22-F1
#
_entry.id   AF-V9LH22-F1
#
_cell.length_a   1.000
_cell.length_b   1.000
_cell.length_c   1.000
_cell.angle_alpha   90.00
_cell.angle_beta   90.00
_cell.angle_gamma   90.00
#
_symmetry.space_group_name_H-M   'P 1'
#
loop_
_entity.id
_entity.type
_entity.pdbx_description
1 polymer ?
#
loop_
_entity_poly.entity_id
_entity_poly.type
_entity_poly.pdbx_seq_one_letter_code
_entity_poly.pdbx_strand_id
1 'polypeptide(L)'
;MAQLKINGRACDPENKFCRSISMAARSGRLLEILDDLELRVESMREAAISIEQEKESLLELIQSVQSSQEMRNISDGEREELNLTANRLLDRTLTVNISLEIIRSPQQEEFLGKATALIDEIANQILKDLGSAKDRL
;
A
#
# COMPACT_ATOMS: atom_id res chain seq x y z
N MET A 1 -17.04 -21.88 23.42
CA MET A 1 -18.11 -22.39 22.55
C MET A 1 -19.40 -21.65 22.87
N ALA A 2 -19.84 -20.71 22.03
CA ALA A 2 -21.26 -20.41 21.76
C ALA A 2 -21.32 -19.24 20.75
N GLN A 3 -21.55 -19.59 19.50
CA GLN A 3 -21.70 -18.68 18.37
C GLN A 3 -22.98 -17.85 18.51
N LEU A 4 -22.87 -16.52 18.37
CA LEU A 4 -24.01 -15.64 18.16
C LEU A 4 -24.40 -15.69 16.68
N LYS A 5 -25.29 -16.63 16.35
CA LYS A 5 -25.99 -16.71 15.07
C LYS A 5 -27.00 -15.56 15.00
N ILE A 6 -26.67 -14.50 14.29
CA ILE A 6 -27.65 -13.49 13.86
C ILE A 6 -28.45 -14.12 12.72
N ASN A 7 -29.51 -14.83 13.11
CA ASN A 7 -30.42 -15.51 12.22
C ASN A 7 -31.29 -14.46 11.52
N GLY A 8 -31.20 -14.39 10.19
CA GLY A 8 -32.12 -13.60 9.36
C GLY A 8 -33.56 -14.00 9.69
N ARG A 9 -34.34 -13.06 10.23
CA ARG A 9 -35.67 -13.36 10.78
C ARG A 9 -36.75 -13.19 9.71
N ALA A 10 -37.55 -14.24 9.59
CA ALA A 10 -38.65 -14.43 8.65
C ALA A 10 -39.60 -13.22 8.57
N CYS A 11 -40.00 -12.90 7.35
CA CYS A 11 -41.14 -12.04 7.06
C CYS A 11 -42.39 -12.94 7.12
N ASP A 12 -43.20 -12.80 8.18
CA ASP A 12 -44.50 -13.47 8.28
C ASP A 12 -45.48 -12.83 7.30
N PRO A 13 -46.13 -13.59 6.40
CA PRO A 13 -47.03 -13.03 5.38
C PRO A 13 -48.35 -12.46 5.94
N GLU A 14 -48.70 -12.72 7.21
CA GLU A 14 -49.93 -12.23 7.83
C GLU A 14 -49.76 -11.00 8.72
N ASN A 15 -48.52 -10.57 8.98
CA ASN A 15 -48.25 -9.47 9.90
C ASN A 15 -48.09 -8.15 9.13
N LYS A 16 -49.18 -7.39 9.00
CA LYS A 16 -49.24 -6.09 8.28
C LYS A 16 -48.36 -4.97 8.88
N PHE A 17 -47.66 -5.24 9.98
CA PHE A 17 -46.69 -4.32 10.58
C PHE A 17 -45.27 -4.81 10.34
N CYS A 18 -44.72 -4.43 9.18
CA CYS A 18 -43.28 -4.36 9.02
C CYS A 18 -42.76 -3.34 10.04
N ARG A 19 -42.10 -3.80 11.12
CA ARG A 19 -41.44 -2.89 12.05
C ARG A 19 -40.38 -2.11 11.26
N SER A 20 -40.62 -0.82 11.05
CA SER A 20 -39.64 0.09 10.47
C SER A 20 -38.33 -0.10 11.21
N ILE A 21 -37.26 -0.43 10.48
CA ILE A 21 -35.94 -0.59 11.07
C ILE A 21 -35.61 0.74 11.78
N SER A 22 -35.26 0.67 13.07
CA SER A 22 -34.89 1.86 13.85
C SER A 22 -33.78 2.64 13.14
N MET A 23 -33.86 3.98 13.17
CA MET A 23 -32.85 4.85 12.57
C MET A 23 -31.43 4.50 13.03
N ALA A 24 -31.25 4.10 14.29
CA ALA A 24 -29.97 3.64 14.84
C ALA A 24 -29.45 2.34 14.17
N ALA A 25 -30.35 1.40 13.86
CA ALA A 25 -29.99 0.18 13.15
C ALA A 25 -29.72 0.43 11.65
N ARG A 26 -30.31 1.48 11.08
CA ARG A 26 -29.99 1.93 9.72
C ARG A 26 -28.64 2.65 9.65
N SER A 27 -28.35 3.53 10.61
CA SER A 27 -27.06 4.23 10.68
C SER A 27 -25.91 3.27 10.98
N GLY A 28 -26.12 2.26 11.85
CA GLY A 28 -25.11 1.24 12.12
C GLY A 28 -24.68 0.46 10.87
N ARG A 29 -25.65 0.01 10.05
CA ARG A 29 -25.33 -0.66 8.78
C ARG A 29 -24.62 0.25 7.78
N LEU A 30 -24.95 1.54 7.76
CA LEU A 30 -24.27 2.49 6.87
C LEU A 30 -22.82 2.72 7.31
N LEU A 31 -22.55 2.77 8.62
CA LEU A 31 -21.18 2.84 9.14
C LEU A 31 -20.37 1.60 8.76
N GLU A 32 -20.94 0.39 8.95
CA GLU A 32 -20.28 -0.86 8.56
C GLU A 32 -19.92 -0.89 7.06
N ILE A 33 -20.82 -0.41 6.19
CA ILE A 33 -20.54 -0.28 4.75
C ILE A 33 -19.41 0.73 4.49
N LEU A 34 -19.38 1.85 5.22
CA LEU A 34 -18.32 2.85 5.07
C LEU A 34 -16.97 2.31 5.53
N ASP A 35 -16.91 1.58 6.64
CA ASP A 35 -15.71 0.92 7.14
C ASP A 35 -15.20 -0.13 6.13
N ASP A 36 -16.10 -0.93 5.55
CA ASP A 36 -15.76 -1.89 4.49
C ASP A 36 -15.20 -1.20 3.23
N LEU A 37 -15.76 -0.04 2.87
CA LEU A 37 -15.26 0.76 1.75
C LEU A 37 -13.88 1.32 2.03
N GLU A 38 -13.61 1.79 3.26
CA GLU A 38 -12.30 2.26 3.68
C GLU A 38 -11.26 1.15 3.56
N LEU A 39 -11.54 -0.05 4.08
CA LEU A 39 -10.65 -1.21 3.94
C LEU A 39 -10.36 -1.57 2.48
N ARG A 40 -11.39 -1.51 1.61
CA ARG A 40 -11.22 -1.76 0.18
C ARG A 40 -10.38 -0.70 -0.51
N VAL A 41 -10.49 0.56 -0.10
CA VAL A 41 -9.66 1.65 -0.61
C VAL A 41 -8.20 1.43 -0.19
N GLU A 42 -7.93 1.03 1.06
CA GLU A 42 -6.56 0.72 1.49
C GLU A 42 -5.97 -0.46 0.72
N SER A 43 -6.72 -1.56 0.57
CA SER A 43 -6.27 -2.72 -0.22
C SER A 43 -5.98 -2.34 -1.69
N MET A 44 -6.79 -1.45 -2.28
CA MET A 44 -6.54 -0.94 -3.63
C MET A 44 -5.26 -0.11 -3.70
N ARG A 45 -4.94 0.69 -2.67
CA ARG A 45 -3.69 1.45 -2.60
C ARG A 45 -2.49 0.51 -2.50
N GLU A 46 -2.54 -0.49 -1.61
CA GLU A 46 -1.48 -1.49 -1.48
C GLU A 46 -1.22 -2.23 -2.80
N ALA A 47 -2.29 -2.65 -3.49
CA ALA A 47 -2.18 -3.29 -4.79
C ALA A 47 -1.52 -2.36 -5.83
N ALA A 48 -1.91 -1.09 -5.86
CA ALA A 48 -1.34 -0.13 -6.81
C ALA A 48 0.15 0.16 -6.51
N ILE A 49 0.56 0.26 -5.24
CA ILE A 49 1.97 0.34 -4.84
C ILE A 49 2.74 -0.90 -5.30
N SER A 50 2.17 -2.09 -5.12
CA SER A 50 2.81 -3.33 -5.55
C SER A 50 3.02 -3.39 -7.07
N ILE A 51 2.08 -2.89 -7.87
CA ILE A 51 2.23 -2.85 -9.33
C ILE A 51 3.28 -1.80 -9.74
N GLU A 52 3.36 -0.66 -9.03
CA GLU A 52 4.40 0.34 -9.25
C GLU A 52 5.81 -0.23 -8.99
N GLN A 53 5.99 -0.97 -7.89
CA GLN A 53 7.24 -1.66 -7.57
C GLN A 53 7.60 -2.75 -8.60
N GLU A 54 6.62 -3.54 -9.05
CA GLU A 54 6.86 -4.56 -10.07
C GLU A 54 7.31 -3.93 -11.39
N LYS A 55 6.73 -2.78 -11.77
CA LYS A 55 7.18 -2.00 -12.93
C LYS A 55 8.65 -1.58 -12.77
N GLU A 56 9.04 -1.05 -11.63
CA GLU A 56 10.43 -0.65 -11.36
C GLU A 56 11.38 -1.85 -11.46
N SER A 57 11.04 -2.98 -10.83
CA SER A 57 11.78 -4.24 -10.91
C SER A 57 11.98 -4.70 -12.36
N LEU A 58 10.94 -4.64 -13.20
CA LEU A 58 11.05 -4.97 -14.62
C LEU A 58 11.99 -4.03 -15.37
N LEU A 59 11.97 -2.73 -15.08
CA LEU A 59 12.88 -1.76 -15.70
C LEU A 59 14.34 -2.05 -15.31
N GLU A 60 14.60 -2.35 -14.04
CA GLU A 60 15.93 -2.73 -13.54
C GLU A 60 16.44 -4.00 -14.22
N LEU A 61 15.59 -5.03 -14.34
CA LEU A 61 15.95 -6.28 -15.00
C LEU A 61 16.27 -6.07 -16.48
N ILE A 62 15.47 -5.29 -17.21
CA ILE A 62 15.73 -4.96 -18.62
C ILE A 62 17.08 -4.24 -18.76
N GLN A 63 17.36 -3.27 -17.89
CA GLN A 63 18.63 -2.55 -17.90
C GLN A 63 19.81 -3.48 -17.56
N SER A 64 19.61 -4.44 -16.64
CA SER A 64 20.64 -5.43 -16.28
C SER A 64 21.03 -6.31 -17.46
N VAL A 65 20.06 -6.72 -18.28
CA VAL A 65 20.30 -7.50 -19.50
C VAL A 65 21.04 -6.67 -20.53
N GLN A 66 20.62 -5.43 -20.78
CA GLN A 66 21.28 -4.53 -21.74
C GLN A 66 22.72 -4.18 -21.36
N SER A 67 23.01 -4.10 -20.06
CA SER A 67 24.35 -3.78 -19.53
C SER A 67 25.20 -5.01 -19.23
N SER A 68 24.65 -6.22 -19.42
CA SER A 68 25.33 -7.49 -19.13
C SER A 68 26.66 -7.61 -19.86
N GLN A 69 27.67 -8.17 -19.19
CA GLN A 69 28.97 -8.46 -19.80
C GLN A 69 28.84 -9.50 -20.93
N GLU A 70 27.84 -10.38 -20.88
CA GLU A 70 27.59 -11.40 -21.90
C GLU A 70 27.25 -10.78 -23.27
N MET A 71 26.58 -9.62 -23.26
CA MET A 71 26.28 -8.86 -24.48
C MET A 71 27.54 -8.45 -25.25
N ARG A 72 28.70 -8.38 -24.57
CA ARG A 72 29.99 -8.03 -25.19
C ARG A 72 30.68 -9.24 -25.84
N ASN A 73 30.25 -10.45 -25.50
CA ASN A 73 30.89 -11.71 -25.93
C ASN A 73 30.14 -12.40 -27.08
N ILE A 74 28.99 -11.88 -27.49
CA ILE A 74 28.17 -12.41 -28.60
C ILE A 74 28.37 -11.59 -29.88
N SER A 75 27.95 -12.15 -31.01
CA SER A 75 28.07 -11.49 -32.32
C SER A 75 27.26 -10.19 -32.38
N ASP A 76 27.64 -9.29 -33.29
CA ASP A 76 26.94 -8.01 -33.45
C ASP A 76 25.47 -8.19 -33.84
N GLY A 77 25.15 -9.21 -34.66
CA GLY A 77 23.78 -9.51 -35.06
C GLY A 77 22.92 -10.02 -33.90
N GLU A 78 23.42 -10.95 -33.10
CA GLU A 78 22.72 -11.44 -31.89
C GLU A 78 22.53 -10.30 -30.87
N ARG A 79 23.54 -9.45 -30.71
CA ARG A 79 23.49 -8.28 -29.84
C ARG A 79 22.43 -7.28 -30.31
N GLU A 80 22.32 -7.04 -31.60
CA GLU A 80 21.28 -6.17 -32.16
C GLU A 80 19.88 -6.73 -31.90
N GLU A 81 19.65 -8.02 -32.17
CA GLU A 81 18.36 -8.68 -31.95
C GLU A 81 17.91 -8.62 -30.47
N LEU A 82 18.85 -8.89 -29.55
CA LEU A 82 18.59 -8.78 -28.12
C LEU A 82 18.28 -7.34 -27.69
N ASN A 83 19.02 -6.35 -28.21
CA ASN A 83 18.75 -4.94 -27.92
C ASN A 83 17.38 -4.48 -28.45
N LEU A 84 17.01 -4.88 -29.66
CA LEU A 84 15.68 -4.61 -30.21
C LEU A 84 14.58 -5.21 -29.33
N THR A 85 14.79 -6.44 -28.86
CA THR A 85 13.86 -7.11 -27.95
C THR A 85 13.76 -6.40 -26.60
N ALA A 86 14.90 -6.01 -26.02
CA ALA A 86 14.95 -5.28 -24.75
C ALA A 86 14.27 -3.90 -24.86
N ASN A 87 14.52 -3.15 -25.94
CA ASN A 87 13.87 -1.86 -26.18
C ASN A 87 12.35 -2.00 -26.33
N ARG A 88 11.88 -3.02 -27.06
CA ARG A 88 10.44 -3.31 -27.16
C ARG A 88 9.83 -3.64 -25.79
N LEU A 89 10.54 -4.39 -24.94
CA LEU A 89 10.09 -4.67 -23.58
C LEU A 89 10.07 -3.41 -22.73
N LEU A 90 11.10 -2.56 -22.83
CA LEU A 90 11.18 -1.28 -22.16
C LEU A 90 9.97 -0.40 -22.50
N ASP A 91 9.69 -0.22 -23.79
CA ASP A 91 8.54 0.57 -24.26
C ASP A 91 7.21 0.05 -23.69
N ARG A 92 7.03 -1.28 -23.68
CA ARG A 92 5.84 -1.93 -23.13
C ARG A 92 5.72 -1.71 -21.63
N THR A 93 6.80 -1.84 -20.87
CA THR A 93 6.81 -1.60 -19.42
C THR A 93 6.48 -0.14 -19.10
N LEU A 94 6.97 0.81 -19.92
CA LEU A 94 6.68 2.24 -19.77
C LEU A 94 5.20 2.59 -20.03
N THR A 95 4.44 1.76 -20.74
CA THR A 95 2.99 1.98 -20.91
C THR A 95 2.20 1.82 -19.62
N VAL A 96 2.73 1.11 -18.62
CA VAL A 96 2.10 0.99 -17.31
C VAL A 96 2.41 2.26 -16.51
N ASN A 97 1.41 3.12 -16.33
CA ASN A 97 1.53 4.34 -15.53
C ASN A 97 0.54 4.29 -14.37
N ILE A 98 1.06 4.41 -13.15
CA ILE A 98 0.30 4.36 -11.91
C ILE A 98 0.64 5.63 -11.15
N SER A 99 -0.39 6.40 -10.81
CA SER A 99 -0.26 7.63 -10.01
C SER A 99 -1.16 7.51 -8.79
N LEU A 100 -0.56 7.45 -7.61
CA LEU A 100 -1.27 7.43 -6.34
C LEU A 100 -0.89 8.67 -5.52
N GLU A 101 -1.87 9.48 -5.17
CA GLU A 101 -1.68 10.57 -4.23
C GLU A 101 -2.15 10.12 -2.84
N ILE A 102 -1.21 10.02 -1.90
CA ILE A 102 -1.52 9.76 -0.49
C ILE A 102 -1.60 11.10 0.23
N ILE A 103 -2.82 11.65 0.30
CA ILE A 103 -3.10 12.90 1.02
C ILE A 103 -3.31 12.55 2.49
N ARG A 104 -2.41 13.02 3.37
CA ARG A 104 -2.58 12.88 4.81
C ARG A 104 -3.72 13.76 5.28
N SER A 105 -4.56 13.24 6.17
CA SER A 105 -5.51 14.09 6.87
C SER A 105 -4.77 15.04 7.83
N PRO A 106 -5.34 16.21 8.17
CA PRO A 106 -4.72 17.12 9.15
C PRO A 106 -4.39 16.44 10.49
N GLN A 107 -5.22 15.47 10.89
CA GLN A 107 -5.01 14.69 12.12
C GLN A 107 -3.82 13.73 11.97
N GLN A 108 -3.71 13.03 10.85
CA GLN A 108 -2.56 12.15 10.58
C GLN A 108 -1.25 12.93 10.57
N GLU A 109 -1.26 14.14 10.02
CA GLU A 109 -0.08 15.02 9.99
C GLU A 109 0.31 15.51 11.39
N GLU A 110 -0.68 15.86 12.23
CA GLU A 110 -0.47 16.19 13.64
C GLU A 110 0.13 15.00 14.42
N PHE A 111 -0.44 13.80 14.27
CA PHE A 111 0.05 12.61 14.96
C PHE A 111 1.43 12.17 14.47
N LEU A 112 1.71 12.31 13.18
CA LEU A 112 3.04 12.09 12.63
C LEU A 112 4.05 13.03 13.26
N GLY A 113 3.74 14.33 13.35
CA GLY A 113 4.60 15.31 14.01
C GLY A 113 4.90 14.95 15.48
N LYS A 114 3.89 14.48 16.22
CA LYS A 114 4.08 14.01 17.61
C LYS A 114 4.98 12.77 17.66
N ALA A 115 4.77 11.80 16.77
CA ALA A 115 5.59 10.59 16.72
C ALA A 115 7.06 10.92 16.38
N THR A 116 7.30 11.81 15.41
CA THR A 116 8.65 12.28 15.06
C THR A 116 9.32 12.99 16.23
N ALA A 117 8.61 13.87 16.94
CA ALA A 117 9.17 14.55 18.11
C ALA A 117 9.59 13.57 19.22
N LEU A 118 8.83 12.50 19.45
CA LEU A 118 9.20 11.44 20.40
C LEU A 118 10.44 10.67 19.95
N ILE A 119 10.56 10.37 18.66
CA ILE A 119 11.76 9.72 18.10
C ILE A 119 12.98 10.61 18.31
N ASP A 120 12.87 11.91 18.03
CA ASP A 120 13.95 12.88 18.22
C ASP A 120 14.35 13.02 19.69
N GLU A 121 13.38 13.04 20.60
CA GLU A 121 13.64 13.07 22.04
C GLU A 121 14.46 11.84 22.49
N ILE A 122 14.04 10.65 22.06
CA ILE A 122 14.74 9.40 22.37
C ILE A 122 16.14 9.39 21.77
N ALA A 123 16.28 9.77 20.50
CA ALA A 123 17.58 9.84 19.81
C ALA A 123 18.53 10.81 20.53
N ASN A 124 18.04 11.98 20.93
CA ASN A 124 18.82 12.96 21.68
C ASN A 124 19.20 12.46 23.06
N GLN A 125 18.34 11.72 23.75
CA GLN A 125 18.66 11.14 25.04
C GLN A 125 19.77 10.09 24.91
N ILE A 126 19.70 9.21 23.91
CA ILE A 126 20.75 8.23 23.64
C ILE A 126 22.09 8.93 23.37
N LEU A 127 22.11 10.00 22.56
CA LEU A 127 23.33 10.75 22.28
C LEU A 127 23.91 11.42 23.53
N LYS A 128 23.06 11.98 24.40
CA LYS A 128 23.49 12.55 25.69
C LYS A 128 24.08 11.49 26.60
N ASP A 129 23.46 10.32 26.68
CA ASP A 129 23.92 9.22 27.53
C ASP A 129 25.28 8.68 27.04
N LEU A 130 25.47 8.55 25.73
CA LEU A 130 26.75 8.16 25.12
C LEU A 130 27.85 9.21 25.35
N GLY A 131 27.55 10.49 25.19
CA GLY A 131 28.50 11.58 25.50
C GLY A 131 28.89 11.58 26.97
N SER A 132 27.91 11.44 27.86
CA SER A 132 28.12 11.36 29.31
C SER A 132 28.95 10.14 29.73
N ALA A 133 28.86 9.02 29.01
CA ALA A 133 29.67 7.84 29.27
C ALA A 133 31.14 8.04 28.83
N LYS A 134 31.37 8.75 27.72
CA LYS A 134 32.71 9.09 27.24
C LYS A 134 33.43 10.04 28.19
N ASP A 135 32.73 11.01 28.77
CA ASP A 135 33.32 11.99 29.70
C ASP A 135 33.68 11.38 31.08
N ARG A 136 33.24 10.14 31.37
CA ARG A 136 33.51 9.42 32.62
C ARG A 136 34.68 8.41 32.53
N LEU A 137 35.31 8.28 31.36
CA LEU A 137 36.49 7.44 31.10
C LEU A 137 37.76 8.31 31.06
#